data_AF-A0A918YKF7-F1
#
_entry.id   AF-A0A918YKF7-F1
#
_cell.length_a   1.000
_cell.length_b   1.000
_cell.length_c   1.000
_cell.angle_alpha   90.00
_cell.angle_beta   90.00
_cell.angle_gamma   90.00
#
_symmetry.space_group_name_H-M   'P 1'
#
loop_
_entity.id
_entity.type
_entity.pdbx_description
1 polymer ?
#
loop_
_entity_poly.entity_id
_entity_poly.type
_entity_poly.pdbx_seq_one_letter_code
_entity_poly.pdbx_strand_id
1 'polypeptide(L)'
;MWEDPQVHGGRNPGREGTSPPSDPSSPASPCTALRPKAFSSVVLADGDYDDSFAMALACKDLGLAVDLGRDLGVSTELSALVEQVYRRAKAQHGALAGEMSPVRLYEALAGREFRLPPPTATLDAAPVTV
;
A
#
# COMPACT_ATOMS: atom_id res chain seq x y z
N MET A 1 -60.17 -34.89 12.14
CA MET A 1 -59.80 -35.19 13.54
C MET A 1 -58.79 -34.10 13.92
N TRP A 2 -59.26 -32.87 14.14
CA TRP A 2 -59.74 -32.29 15.43
C TRP A 2 -58.53 -31.71 16.18
N GLU A 3 -58.39 -30.44 16.57
CA GLU A 3 -59.06 -29.13 16.41
C GLU A 3 -58.00 -28.05 16.77
N ASP A 4 -58.20 -26.80 16.36
CA ASP A 4 -57.57 -25.60 16.93
C ASP A 4 -58.55 -25.00 17.97
N PRO A 5 -58.08 -24.51 19.14
CA PRO A 5 -58.44 -23.13 19.49
C PRO A 5 -57.38 -22.36 20.32
N GLN A 6 -56.85 -21.29 19.72
CA GLN A 6 -57.05 -19.87 20.09
C GLN A 6 -56.49 -19.27 21.43
N VAL A 7 -55.78 -18.14 21.21
CA VAL A 7 -55.63 -16.87 21.98
C VAL A 7 -54.46 -16.68 22.97
N HIS A 8 -53.73 -15.57 22.74
CA HIS A 8 -53.26 -14.49 23.67
C HIS A 8 -51.81 -14.12 23.29
N GLY A 9 -51.54 -13.05 22.54
CA GLY A 9 -51.70 -11.66 22.96
C GLY A 9 -50.36 -11.13 23.49
N GLY A 10 -49.67 -10.25 22.74
CA GLY A 10 -48.43 -9.63 23.24
C GLY A 10 -47.57 -8.94 22.19
N ARG A 11 -47.98 -7.73 21.78
CA ARG A 11 -47.13 -6.76 21.07
C ARG A 11 -46.02 -6.31 22.03
N ASN A 12 -44.74 -6.45 21.67
CA ASN A 12 -43.64 -5.87 22.46
C ASN A 12 -42.90 -4.81 21.61
N PRO A 13 -43.14 -3.50 21.85
CA PRO A 13 -42.41 -2.41 21.21
C PRO A 13 -41.14 -2.07 22.00
N GLY A 14 -40.02 -1.87 21.30
CA GLY A 14 -38.83 -1.20 21.85
C GLY A 14 -37.72 -2.13 22.34
N ARG A 15 -36.73 -2.37 21.47
CA ARG A 15 -35.32 -2.51 21.85
C ARG A 15 -34.46 -1.94 20.72
N GLU A 16 -34.30 -0.61 20.76
CA GLU A 16 -33.20 0.09 20.13
C GLU A 16 -31.90 -0.42 20.78
N GLY A 17 -31.06 -1.10 20.00
CA GLY A 17 -29.75 -1.55 20.43
C GLY A 17 -28.74 -0.40 20.32
N THR A 18 -28.67 0.44 21.34
CA THR A 18 -27.58 1.41 21.51
C THR A 18 -26.27 0.65 21.74
N SER A 19 -25.27 0.84 20.88
CA SER A 19 -23.90 0.34 21.09
C SER A 19 -23.34 0.86 22.42
N PRO A 20 -22.63 0.03 23.21
CA PRO A 20 -22.00 0.52 24.44
C PRO A 20 -20.84 1.48 24.13
N PRO A 21 -20.57 2.47 25.01
CA PRO A 21 -19.47 3.40 24.84
C PRO A 21 -18.12 2.66 24.92
N SER A 22 -17.24 2.98 23.98
CA SER A 22 -15.88 2.44 23.87
C SER A 22 -15.04 2.83 25.08
N ASP A 23 -14.56 1.81 25.80
CA ASP A 23 -13.69 1.91 26.98
C ASP A 23 -12.28 2.39 26.56
N PRO A 24 -11.78 3.54 27.05
CA PRO A 24 -10.48 4.09 26.67
C PRO A 24 -9.27 3.34 27.27
N SER A 25 -9.52 2.25 28.02
CA SER A 25 -8.48 1.44 28.66
C SER A 25 -8.09 0.17 27.89
N SER A 26 -8.67 -0.05 26.70
CA SER A 26 -8.33 -1.21 25.88
C SER A 26 -6.88 -1.11 25.34
N PRO A 27 -6.01 -2.11 25.60
CA PRO A 27 -4.67 -2.13 25.00
C PRO A 27 -4.85 -2.25 23.49
N ALA A 28 -4.57 -1.17 22.77
CA ALA A 28 -4.66 -1.10 21.33
C ALA A 28 -3.96 -2.31 20.72
N SER A 29 -4.69 -3.05 19.88
CA SER A 29 -4.10 -4.15 19.10
C SER A 29 -2.88 -3.64 18.34
N PRO A 30 -1.80 -4.43 18.23
CA PRO A 30 -0.53 -4.01 17.64
C PRO A 30 -0.63 -3.56 16.16
N CYS A 31 -1.78 -3.76 15.51
CA CYS A 31 -2.06 -3.28 14.16
C CYS A 31 -2.42 -1.79 14.06
N THR A 32 -2.73 -1.09 15.15
CA THR A 32 -3.32 0.28 15.08
C THR A 32 -2.30 1.41 15.20
N ALA A 33 -1.02 1.17 14.91
CA ALA A 33 -0.01 2.24 14.93
C ALA A 33 0.89 2.27 13.69
N LEU A 34 0.32 2.04 12.50
CA LEU A 34 0.99 2.43 11.27
C LEU A 34 0.65 3.91 11.00
N ARG A 35 1.59 4.83 11.25
CA ARG A 35 1.46 6.18 10.72
C ARG A 35 1.52 6.07 9.20
N PRO A 36 0.51 6.54 8.44
CA PRO A 36 0.59 6.57 6.99
C PRO A 36 1.62 7.64 6.61
N LYS A 37 2.88 7.25 6.44
CA LYS A 37 3.78 8.04 5.60
C LYS A 37 3.32 7.85 4.17
N ALA A 38 3.01 8.95 3.48
CA ALA A 38 2.79 8.88 2.06
C ALA A 38 4.09 8.40 1.41
N PHE A 39 4.07 7.17 0.90
CA PHE A 39 5.24 6.41 0.46
C PHE A 39 6.07 7.12 -0.63
N SER A 40 5.42 7.96 -1.45
CA SER A 40 6.10 8.76 -2.48
C SER A 40 6.62 10.10 -1.99
N SER A 41 6.11 10.64 -0.88
CA SER A 41 6.44 12.00 -0.47
C SER A 41 7.83 12.10 0.16
N VAL A 42 8.33 11.03 0.80
CA VAL A 42 9.64 11.07 1.48
C VAL A 42 10.80 11.01 0.48
N VAL A 43 10.69 10.19 -0.58
CA VAL A 43 11.71 10.12 -1.65
C VAL A 43 11.88 11.49 -2.32
N LEU A 44 10.76 12.15 -2.63
CA LEU A 44 10.79 13.43 -3.32
C LEU A 44 11.09 14.62 -2.39
N ALA A 45 10.80 14.51 -1.10
CA ALA A 45 11.12 15.57 -0.14
C ALA A 45 12.59 15.50 0.31
N ASP A 46 13.04 14.32 0.75
CA ASP A 46 14.28 14.16 1.50
C ASP A 46 15.32 13.29 0.77
N GLY A 47 14.95 12.68 -0.37
CA GLY A 47 15.82 11.69 -1.03
C GLY A 47 15.98 10.41 -0.20
N ASP A 48 15.03 10.14 0.70
CA ASP A 48 15.02 8.91 1.45
C ASP A 48 14.43 7.80 0.58
N TYR A 49 15.24 6.82 0.24
CA TYR A 49 14.85 5.70 -0.63
C TYR A 49 14.31 4.50 0.17
N ASP A 50 13.77 4.81 1.36
CA ASP A 50 13.06 3.95 2.32
C ASP A 50 13.72 2.58 2.50
N ASP A 51 14.43 2.40 3.62
CA ASP A 51 15.07 1.14 3.98
C ASP A 51 14.19 0.25 4.87
N SER A 52 12.92 0.60 5.08
CA SER A 52 12.00 -0.18 5.89
C SER A 52 11.69 -1.55 5.27
N PHE A 53 11.90 -1.72 3.96
CA PHE A 53 11.76 -3.00 3.27
C PHE A 53 12.96 -3.33 2.38
N ALA A 54 13.64 -4.44 2.71
CA ALA A 54 14.83 -4.83 1.94
C ALA A 54 14.48 -5.18 0.49
N MET A 55 15.30 -4.68 -0.44
CA MET A 55 15.23 -4.95 -1.88
C MET A 55 15.16 -6.46 -2.20
N ALA A 56 15.85 -7.31 -1.42
CA ALA A 56 15.77 -8.75 -1.58
C ALA A 56 14.36 -9.32 -1.31
N LEU A 57 13.64 -8.77 -0.33
CA LEU A 57 12.25 -9.17 -0.03
C LEU A 57 11.31 -8.65 -1.10
N ALA A 58 11.49 -7.41 -1.57
CA ALA A 58 10.71 -6.87 -2.69
C ALA A 58 10.85 -7.72 -3.96
N CYS A 59 12.08 -8.12 -4.30
CA CYS A 59 12.31 -9.03 -5.43
C CYS A 59 11.67 -10.40 -5.24
N LYS A 60 11.63 -10.91 -4.00
CA LYS A 60 11.01 -12.21 -3.68
C LYS A 60 9.50 -12.14 -3.90
N ASP A 61 8.84 -11.12 -3.35
CA ASP A 61 7.38 -11.00 -3.43
C ASP A 61 6.91 -10.75 -4.87
N LEU A 62 7.66 -9.96 -5.65
CA LEU A 62 7.41 -9.78 -7.08
C LEU A 62 7.57 -11.09 -7.87
N GLY A 63 8.61 -11.88 -7.56
CA GLY A 63 8.81 -13.20 -8.17
C GLY A 63 7.64 -14.14 -7.87
N LEU A 64 7.20 -14.20 -6.60
CA LEU A 64 6.05 -15.00 -6.18
C LEU A 64 4.77 -14.60 -6.91
N ALA A 65 4.53 -13.28 -7.10
CA ALA A 65 3.36 -12.79 -7.82
C ALA A 65 3.37 -13.16 -9.31
N VAL A 66 4.52 -13.06 -9.97
CA VAL A 66 4.69 -13.42 -11.39
C VAL A 66 4.56 -14.93 -11.59
N ASP A 67 5.17 -15.72 -10.71
CA ASP A 67 5.11 -17.19 -10.78
C ASP A 67 3.68 -17.70 -10.54
N LEU A 68 2.95 -17.13 -9.57
CA LEU A 68 1.54 -17.45 -9.35
C LEU A 68 0.67 -17.12 -10.58
N GLY A 69 0.91 -15.98 -11.23
CA GLY A 69 0.21 -15.62 -12.47
C GLY A 69 0.43 -16.65 -13.56
N ARG A 70 1.67 -17.13 -13.72
CA ARG A 70 2.01 -18.20 -14.67
C ARG A 70 1.26 -19.50 -14.35
N ASP A 71 1.23 -19.90 -13.09
CA ASP A 71 0.57 -21.14 -12.65
C ASP A 71 -0.95 -21.11 -12.87
N LEU A 72 -1.57 -19.93 -12.75
CA LEU A 72 -3.00 -19.72 -12.97
C LEU A 72 -3.37 -19.41 -14.43
N GLY A 73 -2.40 -19.28 -15.33
CA GLY A 73 -2.63 -18.87 -16.72
C GLY A 73 -3.12 -17.41 -16.86
N VAL A 74 -2.82 -16.56 -15.88
CA VAL A 74 -3.18 -15.13 -15.87
C VAL A 74 -1.98 -14.30 -16.30
N SER A 75 -2.20 -13.37 -17.23
CA SER A 75 -1.14 -12.50 -17.70
C SER A 75 -0.71 -11.49 -16.63
N THR A 76 0.60 -11.29 -16.48
CA THR A 76 1.22 -10.44 -15.45
C THR A 76 2.27 -9.51 -16.05
N GLU A 77 2.02 -8.95 -17.25
CA GLU A 77 3.01 -8.20 -18.04
C GLU A 77 3.61 -7.03 -17.24
N LEU A 78 2.76 -6.25 -16.57
CA LEU A 78 3.22 -5.12 -15.76
C LEU A 78 4.03 -5.59 -14.56
N SER A 79 3.56 -6.60 -13.83
CA SER A 79 4.28 -7.15 -12.67
C SER A 79 5.62 -7.73 -13.06
N ALA A 80 5.71 -8.43 -14.19
CA ALA A 80 6.97 -8.96 -14.73
C ALA A 80 7.93 -7.83 -15.09
N LEU A 81 7.44 -6.74 -15.69
CA LEU A 81 8.27 -5.57 -15.97
C LEU A 81 8.79 -4.90 -14.69
N VAL A 82 7.92 -4.75 -13.68
CA VAL A 82 8.30 -4.23 -12.36
C VAL A 82 9.36 -5.13 -11.70
N GLU A 83 9.17 -6.45 -11.75
CA GLU A 83 10.15 -7.44 -11.26
C GLU A 83 11.53 -7.23 -11.91
N GLN A 84 11.59 -7.03 -13.22
CA GLN A 84 12.87 -6.77 -13.92
C GLN A 84 13.52 -5.45 -13.51
N VAL A 85 12.73 -4.40 -13.26
CA VAL A 85 13.23 -3.13 -12.74
C VAL A 85 13.84 -3.32 -11.34
N TYR A 86 13.15 -4.03 -10.46
CA TYR A 86 13.64 -4.32 -9.10
C TYR A 86 14.88 -5.20 -9.11
N ARG A 87 14.96 -6.23 -9.95
CA ARG A 87 16.16 -7.06 -10.12
C ARG A 87 17.37 -6.24 -10.56
N ARG A 88 17.17 -5.30 -11.48
CA ARG A 88 18.23 -4.36 -11.91
C ARG A 88 18.64 -3.41 -10.78
N ALA A 89 17.69 -2.86 -10.03
CA ALA A 89 17.97 -2.02 -8.88
C ALA A 89 18.78 -2.78 -7.81
N LYS A 90 18.39 -4.03 -7.51
CA LYS A 90 19.11 -4.94 -6.62
C LYS A 90 20.54 -5.20 -7.09
N ALA A 91 20.74 -5.41 -8.40
CA ALA A 91 22.07 -5.63 -8.96
C ALA A 91 23.00 -4.41 -8.82
N GLN A 92 22.45 -3.19 -8.90
CA GLN A 92 23.23 -1.95 -8.80
C GLN A 92 23.43 -1.45 -7.36
N HIS A 93 22.42 -1.57 -6.50
CA HIS A 93 22.40 -0.98 -5.16
C HIS A 93 22.54 -2.00 -4.03
N GLY A 94 22.44 -3.30 -4.34
CA GLY A 94 22.60 -4.38 -3.38
C GLY A 94 21.27 -4.93 -2.84
N ALA A 95 21.37 -6.09 -2.17
CA ALA A 95 20.22 -6.82 -1.64
C ALA A 95 19.57 -6.18 -0.40
N LEU A 96 20.36 -5.43 0.38
CA LEU A 96 19.93 -4.73 1.58
C LEU A 96 19.53 -3.28 1.32
N ALA A 97 19.56 -2.84 0.06
CA ALA A 97 19.08 -1.51 -0.29
C ALA A 97 17.57 -1.39 -0.02
N GLY A 98 17.11 -0.17 0.20
CA GLY A 98 15.70 0.12 0.39
C GLY A 98 14.84 -0.16 -0.85
N GLU A 99 13.55 -0.44 -0.65
CA GLU A 99 12.64 -0.83 -1.73
C GLU A 99 12.37 0.29 -2.73
N MET A 100 12.65 1.55 -2.36
CA MET A 100 12.55 2.70 -3.27
C MET A 100 13.83 2.99 -4.05
N SER A 101 14.88 2.17 -3.90
CA SER A 101 16.09 2.23 -4.73
C SER A 101 15.87 2.18 -6.25
N PRO A 102 14.77 1.63 -6.84
CA PRO A 102 14.54 1.74 -8.27
C PRO A 102 14.42 3.18 -8.77
N VAL A 103 14.03 4.14 -7.91
CA VAL A 103 14.00 5.56 -8.27
C VAL A 103 15.39 6.07 -8.66
N ARG A 104 16.44 5.59 -7.99
CA ARG A 104 17.84 5.95 -8.29
C ARG A 104 18.25 5.57 -9.70
N LEU A 105 17.70 4.47 -10.25
CA LEU A 105 17.94 4.09 -11.65
C LEU A 105 17.46 5.20 -12.60
N TYR A 106 16.30 5.76 -12.32
CA TYR A 106 15.69 6.79 -13.15
C TYR A 106 16.34 8.16 -12.93
N GLU A 107 16.74 8.50 -11.71
CA GLU A 107 17.53 9.70 -11.44
C GLU A 107 18.88 9.67 -12.17
N ALA A 108 19.54 8.50 -12.18
CA ALA A 108 20.78 8.31 -12.94
C ALA A 108 20.55 8.48 -14.45
N LEU A 109 19.45 7.96 -15.00
CA LEU A 109 19.08 8.14 -16.41
C LEU A 109 18.71 9.59 -16.74
N ALA A 110 18.05 10.28 -15.81
CA ALA A 110 17.66 11.67 -15.98
C ALA A 110 18.83 12.65 -15.74
N GLY A 111 19.95 12.18 -15.20
CA GLY A 111 21.10 13.01 -14.83
C GLY A 111 20.80 14.00 -13.70
N ARG A 112 19.74 13.77 -12.92
CA ARG A 112 19.33 14.65 -11.81
C ARG A 112 18.54 13.87 -10.76
N GLU A 113 18.66 14.33 -9.52
CA GLU A 113 17.81 13.85 -8.43
C GLU A 113 16.38 14.36 -8.57
N PHE A 114 15.41 13.54 -8.15
CA PHE A 114 14.01 13.91 -8.11
C PHE A 114 13.72 14.50 -6.73
N ARG A 115 13.74 15.84 -6.67
CA ARG A 115 13.41 16.59 -5.45
C ARG A 115 12.28 17.56 -5.74
N LEU A 116 11.31 17.62 -4.83
CA LEU A 116 10.29 18.64 -4.86
C LEU A 116 10.94 20.00 -4.55
N PRO A 117 10.57 21.06 -5.28
CA PRO A 117 10.93 22.39 -4.85
C PRO A 117 10.29 22.68 -3.48
N PRO A 118 10.90 23.57 -2.67
CA PRO A 118 10.29 24.00 -1.42
C PRO A 118 8.87 24.54 -1.69
N PRO A 119 7.96 24.55 -0.69
CA PRO A 119 6.54 24.91 -0.85
C PRO A 119 6.22 26.32 -1.40
N THR A 120 7.21 27.05 -1.90
CA THR A 120 7.12 28.38 -2.48
C THR A 120 7.17 28.37 -4.02
N ALA A 121 7.34 27.22 -4.67
CA ALA A 121 7.27 27.14 -6.13
C ALA A 121 5.81 27.00 -6.59
N THR A 122 5.20 28.12 -6.98
CA THR A 122 4.04 28.12 -7.87
C THR A 122 4.32 27.20 -9.05
N LEU A 123 3.54 26.14 -9.21
CA LEU A 123 3.54 25.30 -10.40
C LEU A 123 3.12 26.18 -11.59
N ASP A 124 4.09 26.75 -12.29
CA ASP A 124 3.87 27.29 -13.61
C ASP A 124 3.68 26.09 -14.54
N ALA A 125 2.42 25.82 -14.88
CA ALA A 125 2.01 24.68 -15.66
C ALA A 125 2.46 24.85 -17.11
N ALA A 126 3.76 24.62 -17.37
CA ALA A 126 4.23 24.44 -18.74
C ALA A 126 3.61 23.14 -19.29
N PRO A 127 2.96 23.18 -20.46
CA PRO A 127 2.33 22.00 -21.03
C PRO A 127 3.41 20.96 -21.39
N VAL A 128 3.29 19.77 -20.81
CA VAL A 128 4.03 18.59 -21.25
C VAL A 128 3.53 18.25 -22.65
N THR A 129 4.33 18.53 -23.67
CA THR A 129 4.04 18.12 -25.04
C THR A 129 4.56 16.69 -25.21
N VAL A 130 3.65 15.76 -25.48
CA VAL A 130 3.96 14.38 -25.87
C VAL A 130 4.20 14.33 -27.38
#